data_AF-I0BEQ1-F1
#
_entry.id   AF-I0BEQ1-F1
#
_cell.length_a   1.000
_cell.length_b   1.000
_cell.length_c   1.000
_cell.angle_alpha   90.00
_cell.angle_beta   90.00
_cell.angle_gamma   90.00
#
_symmetry.space_group_name_H-M   'P 1'
#
loop_
_entity.id
_entity.type
_entity.pdbx_description
1 polymer ?
#
loop_
_entity_poly.entity_id
_entity_poly.type
_entity_poly.pdbx_seq_one_letter_code
_entity_poly.pdbx_strand_id
1 'polypeptide(L)'
;MLPLYGWTAAAVFIVFSLGGIYLIRRSKASQGYISPRTQVLSVAVFLIAGISLYFVLQAKEEKHRVEIITTIEARGGEVLSIQPAEKGETPFKGHDSVKARSKDDYFIVTYRRENETKTAWFKGDNALYRDPPTPTGEKWIFE
;
A
#
# COMPACT_ATOMS: atom_id res chain seq x y z
N MET A 1 10.85 -5.92 6.90
CA MET A 1 10.32 -5.07 7.98
C MET A 1 9.16 -4.29 7.42
N LEU A 2 7.96 -4.36 8.00
CA LEU A 2 6.90 -3.41 7.66
C LEU A 2 7.41 -2.02 8.05
N PRO A 3 7.38 -1.01 7.17
CA PRO A 3 7.84 0.31 7.55
C PRO A 3 7.01 0.75 8.76
N LEU A 4 7.66 1.03 9.89
CA LEU A 4 7.03 1.51 11.14
C LEU A 4 5.99 2.60 10.84
N TYR A 5 6.28 3.41 9.82
CA TYR A 5 5.46 4.47 9.25
C TYR A 5 4.03 4.07 8.90
N GLY A 6 3.80 2.86 8.35
CA GLY A 6 2.44 2.43 7.95
C GLY A 6 1.53 2.16 9.14
N TRP A 7 2.06 1.54 10.20
CA TRP A 7 1.30 1.26 11.43
C TRP A 7 1.06 2.54 12.23
N THR A 8 2.07 3.41 12.35
CA THR A 8 1.91 4.70 13.03
C THR A 8 0.90 5.59 12.31
N ALA A 9 0.94 5.66 10.98
CA ALA A 9 -0.01 6.48 10.22
C ALA A 9 -1.44 5.92 10.27
N ALA A 10 -1.61 4.59 10.29
CA ALA A 10 -2.92 3.96 10.51
C ALA A 10 -3.47 4.24 11.92
N ALA A 11 -2.63 4.18 12.95
CA ALA A 11 -3.03 4.50 14.32
C ALA A 11 -3.43 5.98 14.46
N VAL A 12 -2.65 6.89 13.86
CA VAL A 12 -2.98 8.32 13.79
C VAL A 12 -4.33 8.53 13.09
N PHE A 13 -4.55 7.90 11.93
CA PHE A 13 -5.82 7.99 11.22
C PHE A 13 -7.03 7.59 12.09
N ILE A 14 -6.93 6.49 12.83
CA ILE A 14 -7.99 6.01 13.72
C ILE A 14 -8.25 7.00 14.85
N VAL A 15 -7.20 7.46 15.53
CA VAL A 15 -7.33 8.40 16.67
C VAL A 15 -7.97 9.71 16.23
N PHE A 16 -7.51 10.28 15.11
CA PHE A 16 -8.07 11.52 14.59
C PHE A 16 -9.51 11.34 14.09
N SER A 17 -9.83 10.22 13.41
CA SER A 17 -11.21 9.93 12.98
C SER A 17 -12.17 9.81 14.17
N LEU A 18 -11.77 9.12 15.24
CA LEU A 18 -12.55 9.00 16.46
C LEU A 18 -12.71 10.36 17.17
N GLY A 19 -11.65 11.17 17.21
CA GLY A 19 -11.69 12.54 17.73
C GLY A 19 -12.67 13.44 16.96
N GLY A 20 -12.66 13.36 15.62
CA GLY A 20 -13.59 14.11 14.76
C GLY A 20 -15.04 13.70 14.98
N ILE A 21 -15.32 12.39 15.06
CA ILE A 21 -16.66 11.86 15.37
C ILE A 21 -17.12 12.31 16.75
N TYR A 22 -16.25 12.26 17.76
CA TYR A 22 -16.54 12.71 19.12
C TYR A 22 -16.90 14.20 19.15
N LEU A 23 -16.12 15.05 18.47
CA LEU A 23 -16.39 16.49 18.38
C LEU A 23 -17.74 16.80 17.72
N ILE A 24 -18.07 16.10 16.63
CA ILE A 24 -19.38 16.23 15.95
C ILE A 24 -20.53 15.80 16.87
N ARG A 25 -20.38 14.67 17.58
CA ARG A 25 -21.41 14.18 18.51
C ARG A 25 -21.62 15.16 19.66
N ARG A 26 -20.53 15.67 20.23
CA ARG A 26 -20.56 16.66 21.31
C ARG A 26 -21.18 17.98 20.86
N SER A 27 -20.86 18.47 19.66
CA SER A 27 -21.45 19.71 19.14
C SER A 27 -22.94 19.57 18.87
N LYS A 28 -23.41 18.41 18.40
CA LYS A 28 -24.83 18.12 18.23
C LYS A 28 -25.60 18.04 19.56
N ALA A 29 -24.96 17.54 20.63
CA ALA A 29 -25.57 17.45 21.96
C ALA A 29 -25.65 18.82 22.69
N SER A 30 -24.79 19.77 22.34
CA SER A 30 -24.62 21.06 23.04
C SER A 30 -25.59 22.18 22.61
N GLN A 31 -26.81 21.85 22.17
CA GLN A 31 -27.83 22.80 21.66
C GLN A 31 -27.44 23.53 20.35
N GLY A 32 -27.65 22.87 19.19
CA GLY A 32 -27.96 23.49 17.88
C GLY A 32 -26.97 24.44 17.20
N TYR A 33 -26.08 25.09 17.95
CA TYR A 33 -25.16 26.12 17.49
C TYR A 33 -23.75 25.58 17.58
N ILE A 34 -23.21 25.18 16.43
CA ILE A 34 -21.84 24.70 16.34
C ILE A 34 -20.94 25.93 16.42
N SER A 35 -20.15 26.06 17.50
CA SER A 35 -19.22 27.19 17.61
C SER A 35 -18.23 27.17 16.42
N PRO A 36 -17.85 28.34 15.87
CA PRO A 36 -16.88 28.41 14.76
C PRO A 36 -15.57 27.66 15.08
N ARG A 37 -15.13 27.69 16.34
CA ARG A 37 -13.95 26.96 16.81
C ARG A 37 -14.10 25.44 16.64
N THR A 38 -15.25 24.88 17.01
CA THR A 38 -15.52 23.44 16.83
C THR A 38 -15.62 23.03 15.36
N GLN A 39 -16.08 23.90 14.47
CA GLN A 39 -16.09 23.63 13.02
C GLN A 39 -14.66 23.58 12.47
N VAL A 40 -13.84 24.58 12.79
CA VAL A 40 -12.43 24.64 12.37
C VAL A 40 -11.64 23.44 12.89
N LEU A 41 -11.81 23.08 14.17
CA LEU A 41 -11.19 21.90 14.77
C LEU A 41 -11.61 20.61 14.07
N SER A 42 -12.90 20.46 13.75
CA SER A 42 -13.40 19.27 13.06
C SER A 42 -12.79 19.14 11.66
N VAL A 43 -12.76 20.23 10.89
CA VAL A 43 -12.14 20.27 9.56
C VAL A 43 -10.65 19.94 9.63
N ALA A 44 -9.92 20.54 10.56
CA ALA A 44 -8.49 20.27 10.74
C ALA A 44 -8.22 18.79 11.07
N VAL A 45 -9.04 18.19 11.93
CA VAL A 45 -8.94 16.77 12.28
C VAL A 45 -9.18 15.86 11.06
N PHE A 46 -10.17 16.16 10.22
CA PHE A 46 -10.40 15.39 8.98
C PHE A 46 -9.28 15.57 7.97
N LEU A 47 -8.68 16.76 7.85
CA LEU A 47 -7.53 16.98 6.98
C LEU A 47 -6.32 16.16 7.44
N ILE A 48 -6.00 16.17 8.74
CA ILE A 48 -4.91 15.37 9.30
C ILE A 48 -5.15 13.88 9.06
N ALA A 49 -6.38 13.40 9.24
CA ALA A 49 -6.75 12.02 8.93
C ALA A 49 -6.55 11.72 7.44
N GLY A 50 -7.04 12.57 6.53
CA GLY A 50 -6.86 12.39 5.08
C GLY A 50 -5.40 12.32 4.66
N ILE A 51 -4.55 13.21 5.19
CA ILE A 51 -3.10 13.20 4.95
C ILE A 51 -2.46 11.92 5.49
N SER A 52 -2.88 11.46 6.67
CA SER A 52 -2.37 10.21 7.26
C SER A 52 -2.70 9.00 6.39
N LEU A 53 -3.92 8.93 5.85
CA LEU A 53 -4.33 7.87 4.94
C LEU A 53 -3.49 7.88 3.65
N TYR A 54 -3.23 9.06 3.08
CA TYR A 54 -2.37 9.21 1.91
C TYR A 54 -0.96 8.64 2.15
N PHE A 55 -0.34 8.94 3.29
CA PHE A 55 0.97 8.37 3.64
C PHE A 55 0.96 6.85 3.81
N VAL A 56 -0.12 6.26 4.34
CA VAL A 56 -0.26 4.80 4.44
C VAL A 56 -0.26 4.16 3.04
N LEU A 57 -1.02 4.73 2.10
CA LEU A 57 -1.10 4.23 0.74
C LEU A 57 0.25 4.32 0.01
N GLN A 58 0.94 5.45 0.16
CA GLN A 58 2.30 5.66 -0.39
C GLN A 58 3.30 4.66 0.18
N ALA A 59 3.29 4.43 1.50
CA ALA A 59 4.21 3.48 2.13
C ALA A 59 4.01 2.03 1.65
N LYS A 60 2.76 1.65 1.28
CA LYS A 60 2.46 0.35 0.70
C LYS A 60 3.13 0.21 -0.68
N GLU A 61 2.93 1.18 -1.56
CA GLU A 61 3.50 1.16 -2.91
C GLU A 61 5.04 1.18 -2.86
N GLU A 62 5.61 2.01 -2.00
CA GLU A 62 7.07 2.12 -1.83
C GLU A 62 7.70 0.80 -1.39
N LYS A 63 7.06 0.08 -0.47
CA LYS A 63 7.55 -1.25 -0.03
C LYS A 63 7.69 -2.21 -1.22
N HIS A 64 6.70 -2.25 -2.11
CA HIS A 64 6.73 -3.12 -3.29
C HIS A 64 7.81 -2.66 -4.28
N ARG A 65 7.93 -1.36 -4.54
CA ARG A 65 8.98 -0.81 -5.40
C ARG A 65 10.37 -1.14 -4.89
N VAL A 66 10.62 -0.95 -3.59
CA VAL A 66 11.92 -1.28 -2.98
C VAL A 66 12.23 -2.77 -3.08
N GLU A 67 11.26 -3.65 -2.82
CA GLU A 67 11.42 -5.11 -2.98
C GLU A 67 11.76 -5.47 -4.44
N ILE A 68 11.10 -4.83 -5.41
CA ILE A 68 11.35 -5.03 -6.83
C ILE A 68 12.77 -4.61 -7.21
N ILE A 69 13.14 -3.37 -6.89
CA ILE A 69 14.44 -2.78 -7.23
C ILE A 69 15.56 -3.63 -6.62
N THR A 70 15.47 -3.90 -5.32
CA THR A 70 16.48 -4.69 -4.61
C THR A 70 16.66 -6.08 -5.23
N THR A 71 15.56 -6.73 -5.63
CA THR A 71 15.62 -8.08 -6.23
C THR A 71 16.25 -8.07 -7.62
N ILE A 72 15.94 -7.07 -8.43
CA ILE A 72 16.52 -6.91 -9.78
C ILE A 72 18.00 -6.55 -9.70
N GLU A 73 18.36 -5.60 -8.83
CA GLU A 73 19.76 -5.21 -8.59
C GLU A 73 20.60 -6.37 -8.05
N ALA A 74 20.06 -7.15 -7.10
CA ALA A 74 20.73 -8.35 -6.59
C ALA A 74 20.97 -9.42 -7.67
N ARG A 75 20.20 -9.38 -8.77
CA ARG A 75 20.37 -10.23 -9.96
C ARG A 75 21.26 -9.60 -11.03
N GLY A 76 21.90 -8.45 -10.75
CA GLY A 76 22.76 -7.73 -11.68
C GLY A 76 22.00 -6.97 -12.77
N GLY A 77 20.71 -6.68 -12.55
CA GLY A 77 19.88 -5.90 -13.47
C GLY A 77 19.67 -4.46 -13.03
N GLU A 78 19.22 -3.62 -13.96
CA GLU A 78 18.80 -2.23 -13.74
C GLU A 78 17.30 -2.13 -14.05
N VAL A 79 16.49 -1.62 -13.12
CA VAL A 79 15.05 -1.44 -13.34
C VAL A 79 14.82 -0.26 -14.28
N LEU A 80 14.09 -0.50 -15.38
CA LEU A 80 13.69 0.54 -16.34
C LEU A 80 12.26 1.02 -16.07
N SER A 81 11.34 0.11 -15.73
CA SER A 81 9.94 0.46 -15.44
C SER A 81 9.30 -0.51 -14.46
N ILE A 82 8.37 0.00 -13.64
CA ILE A 82 7.51 -0.78 -12.75
C ILE A 82 6.09 -0.26 -12.98
N GLN A 83 5.21 -1.13 -13.49
CA GLN A 83 3.81 -0.77 -13.74
C GLN A 83 2.87 -1.75 -13.02
N PRO A 84 1.76 -1.27 -12.45
CA PRO A 84 0.73 -2.16 -11.91
C PRO A 84 0.10 -2.96 -13.06
N ALA A 85 -0.23 -4.22 -12.79
CA ALA A 85 -0.89 -5.11 -13.74
C ALA A 85 -2.14 -5.70 -13.09
N GLU A 86 -3.14 -6.03 -13.91
CA GLU A 86 -4.25 -6.83 -13.40
C GLU A 86 -3.85 -8.30 -13.31
N LYS A 87 -4.32 -8.99 -12.28
CA LYS A 87 -4.14 -10.44 -12.13
C LYS A 87 -4.46 -11.22 -13.41
N GLY A 88 -5.50 -10.77 -14.12
CA GLY A 88 -5.97 -11.36 -15.37
C GLY A 88 -4.92 -11.41 -16.48
N GLU A 89 -3.97 -10.48 -16.46
CA GLU A 89 -2.96 -10.25 -17.48
C GLU A 89 -1.60 -10.85 -17.11
N THR A 90 -1.50 -11.44 -15.91
CA THR A 90 -0.25 -12.00 -15.40
C THR A 90 -0.13 -13.52 -15.60
N PRO A 91 1.10 -14.05 -15.75
CA PRO A 91 1.35 -15.49 -15.83
C PRO A 91 1.08 -16.24 -14.51
N PHE A 92 0.78 -15.53 -13.40
CA PHE A 92 0.44 -16.13 -12.11
C PHE A 92 -0.89 -16.91 -12.10
N LYS A 93 -1.73 -16.77 -13.14
CA LYS A 93 -2.98 -17.54 -13.30
C LYS A 93 -2.80 -19.05 -13.15
N GLY A 94 -1.66 -19.60 -13.56
CA GLY A 94 -1.35 -21.04 -13.50
C GLY A 94 -0.40 -21.47 -12.38
N HIS A 95 0.26 -20.51 -11.70
CA HIS A 95 1.33 -20.79 -10.72
C HIS A 95 0.89 -20.69 -9.26
N ASP A 96 -0.31 -20.19 -9.00
CA ASP A 96 -0.84 -20.07 -7.65
C ASP A 96 -1.33 -21.45 -7.14
N SER A 97 -0.39 -22.23 -6.60
CA SER A 97 -0.60 -23.50 -5.89
C SER A 97 -1.59 -23.34 -4.72
N VAL A 98 -1.60 -22.14 -4.13
CA VAL A 98 -2.53 -21.69 -3.09
C VAL A 98 -3.46 -20.67 -3.72
N LYS A 99 -4.78 -20.91 -3.62
CA LYS A 99 -5.86 -19.99 -4.04
C LYS A 99 -5.38 -18.54 -4.06
N ALA A 100 -5.07 -18.07 -5.26
CA ALA A 100 -4.60 -16.73 -5.53
C ALA A 100 -5.44 -15.71 -4.73
N ARG A 101 -4.86 -15.07 -3.72
CA ARG A 101 -5.64 -14.27 -2.77
C ARG A 101 -6.27 -13.10 -3.52
N SER A 102 -7.51 -12.78 -3.20
CA SER A 102 -8.32 -11.79 -3.94
C SER A 102 -7.73 -10.37 -3.95
N LYS A 103 -6.65 -10.11 -3.21
CA LYS A 103 -6.17 -8.75 -2.90
C LYS A 103 -4.65 -8.59 -2.98
N ASP A 104 -3.98 -9.51 -3.67
CA ASP A 104 -2.56 -9.37 -3.99
C ASP A 104 -2.39 -8.28 -5.06
N ASP A 105 -1.29 -7.53 -4.96
CA ASP A 105 -0.94 -6.51 -5.95
C ASP A 105 0.00 -7.13 -6.98
N TYR A 106 -0.23 -6.87 -8.27
CA TYR A 106 0.57 -7.44 -9.35
C TYR A 106 1.28 -6.33 -10.12
N PHE A 107 2.51 -6.61 -10.53
CA PHE A 107 3.35 -5.65 -11.23
C PHE A 107 4.07 -6.32 -12.39
N ILE A 108 4.19 -5.59 -13.50
CA ILE A 108 5.11 -5.87 -14.59
C ILE A 108 6.35 -4.99 -14.41
N VAL A 109 7.52 -5.61 -14.48
CA VAL A 109 8.82 -4.99 -14.26
C VAL A 109 9.64 -5.15 -15.53
N THR A 110 9.97 -4.03 -16.16
CA THR A 110 10.93 -4.02 -17.27
C THR A 110 12.31 -3.71 -16.70
N TYR A 111 13.29 -4.54 -16.99
CA TYR A 111 14.66 -4.36 -16.49
C TYR A 111 15.70 -4.64 -17.57
N ARG A 112 16.89 -4.07 -17.42
CA ARG A 112 18.04 -4.34 -18.28
C ARG A 112 19.02 -5.24 -17.57
N ARG A 113 19.52 -6.28 -18.24
CA ARG A 113 20.62 -7.10 -17.74
C ARG A 113 21.46 -7.56 -18.93
N GLU A 114 22.79 -7.47 -18.82
CA GLU A 114 23.70 -7.90 -19.89
C GLU A 114 23.41 -7.19 -21.24
N ASN A 115 23.01 -5.91 -21.20
CA ASN A 115 22.54 -5.09 -22.33
C ASN A 115 21.25 -5.56 -23.02
N GLU A 116 20.57 -6.56 -22.48
CA GLU A 116 19.26 -7.00 -22.95
C GLU A 116 18.14 -6.44 -22.08
N THR A 117 17.04 -6.02 -22.71
CA THR A 117 15.81 -5.66 -22.00
C THR A 117 15.01 -6.93 -21.74
N LYS A 118 14.65 -7.15 -20.48
CA LYS A 118 13.90 -8.31 -20.00
C LYS A 118 12.67 -7.87 -19.23
N THR A 119 11.76 -8.81 -19.03
CA THR A 119 10.51 -8.60 -18.31
C THR A 119 10.44 -9.57 -17.13
N ALA A 120 9.99 -9.07 -15.99
CA ALA A 120 9.67 -9.88 -14.83
C ALA A 120 8.28 -9.51 -14.31
N TRP A 121 7.61 -10.49 -13.74
CA TRP A 121 6.33 -10.31 -13.07
C TRP A 121 6.53 -10.47 -11.58
N PHE A 122 5.99 -9.52 -10.82
CA PHE A 122 6.07 -9.51 -9.37
C PHE A 122 4.67 -9.55 -8.75
N LYS A 123 4.52 -10.40 -7.74
CA LYS A 123 3.32 -10.52 -6.90
C LYS A 123 3.62 -10.00 -5.51
N GLY A 124 3.03 -8.86 -5.18
CA GLY A 124 3.15 -8.18 -3.90
C GLY A 124 2.13 -8.68 -2.89
N ASP A 125 2.62 -9.07 -1.71
CA ASP A 125 1.75 -9.43 -0.59
C ASP A 125 1.11 -8.19 0.02
N ASN A 126 -0.21 -8.22 0.16
CA ASN A 126 -0.92 -7.17 0.85
C ASN A 126 -0.72 -7.28 2.37
N ALA A 127 0.11 -6.38 2.89
CA ALA A 127 0.48 -6.30 4.31
C ALA A 127 -0.68 -6.08 5.29
N LEU A 128 -1.87 -5.71 4.81
CA LEU A 128 -3.05 -5.51 5.64
C LEU A 128 -3.71 -6.83 6.06
N TYR A 129 -3.30 -7.97 5.48
CA TYR A 129 -3.81 -9.29 5.82
C TYR A 129 -2.85 -10.03 6.75
N ARG A 130 -3.41 -10.79 7.70
CA ARG A 130 -2.68 -11.61 8.69
C ARG A 130 -2.12 -12.90 8.10
N ASP A 131 -2.23 -13.08 6.80
CA ASP A 131 -1.82 -14.31 6.16
C ASP A 131 -0.28 -14.37 6.07
N PRO A 132 0.31 -15.57 6.12
CA PRO A 132 1.74 -15.72 5.93
C PRO A 132 2.15 -15.17 4.55
N PRO A 133 3.32 -14.51 4.46
CA PRO A 133 3.81 -13.93 3.21
C PRO A 133 4.01 -15.01 2.15
N THR A 134 3.77 -14.68 0.89
CA THR A 134 4.03 -15.59 -0.23
C THR A 134 5.53 -15.90 -0.28
N PRO A 135 5.94 -17.17 -0.43
CA PRO A 135 7.34 -17.54 -0.59
C PRO A 135 7.98 -16.79 -1.76
N THR A 136 9.25 -16.40 -1.62
CA THR A 136 9.97 -15.59 -2.63
C THR A 136 9.99 -16.24 -4.03
N GLY A 137 10.03 -17.58 -4.09
CA GLY A 137 9.99 -18.32 -5.36
C GLY A 137 8.64 -18.29 -6.07
N GLU A 138 7.55 -18.01 -5.36
CA GLU A 138 6.19 -17.89 -5.93
C GLU A 138 5.82 -16.43 -6.21
N LYS A 139 6.60 -15.46 -5.71
CA LYS A 139 6.40 -14.02 -5.91
C LYS A 139 6.89 -13.51 -7.25
N TRP A 140 7.78 -14.25 -7.89
CA TRP A 140 8.54 -13.76 -9.02
C TRP A 140 8.49 -14.73 -10.19
N ILE A 141 8.23 -14.20 -11.38
CA ILE A 141 8.40 -14.90 -12.65
C ILE A 141 9.34 -14.04 -13.49
N PHE A 142 10.49 -14.60 -13.88
CA PHE A 142 11.47 -13.92 -14.72
C PHE A 142 11.43 -14.53 -16.12
N GLU A 143 11.30 -13.69 -17.13
CA GLU A 143 11.41 -14.05 -18.55
C GLU A 143 12.79 -13.65 -19.10
#